data_AF-A0A4D7AXY7-F1
#
_entry.id   AF-A0A4D7AXY7-F1
#
_cell.length_a   1.000
_cell.length_b   1.000
_cell.length_c   1.000
_cell.angle_alpha   90.00
_cell.angle_beta   90.00
_cell.angle_gamma   90.00
#
_symmetry.space_group_name_H-M   'P 1'
#
loop_
_entity.id
_entity.type
_entity.pdbx_description
1 polymer ?
#
loop_
_entity_poly.entity_id
_entity_poly.type
_entity_poly.pdbx_seq_one_letter_code
_entity_poly.pdbx_strand_id
1 'polypeptide(L)'
;MGPDGKGTAQAAVYIDGQPVQYAGEITLPEITAAPEQMESTEAPPLLASMGFTVEQFNEAARFMAEAFGIFCDKLAEATRAMVDAWEAIRAAEEFRKALRWAEAANRPLAARYHHTKKKRIRKKYAKRILAWYREEIL
;
A
#
# COMPACT_ATOMS: atom_id res chain seq x y z
N MET A 1 27.50 44.39 16.70
CA MET A 1 27.39 42.92 16.74
C MET A 1 25.94 42.60 17.07
N GLY A 2 25.22 41.95 16.14
CA GLY A 2 23.76 41.94 16.05
C GLY A 2 23.05 41.10 17.14
N PRO A 3 21.72 41.30 17.30
CA PRO A 3 20.96 40.74 18.41
C PRO A 3 20.46 39.31 18.15
N ASP A 4 20.28 38.60 19.25
CA ASP A 4 19.84 37.22 19.39
C ASP A 4 18.50 36.92 18.67
N GLY A 5 18.50 35.87 17.85
CA GLY A 5 17.33 35.42 17.08
C GLY A 5 16.72 34.14 17.66
N LYS A 6 15.58 34.29 18.35
CA LYS A 6 14.69 33.21 18.81
C LYS A 6 14.22 32.35 17.64
N GLY A 7 14.30 31.03 17.76
CA GLY A 7 13.74 30.07 16.80
C GLY A 7 12.23 29.90 16.99
N THR A 8 11.42 30.86 16.55
CA THR A 8 9.96 30.75 16.48
C THR A 8 9.55 30.29 15.08
N ALA A 9 9.42 28.97 14.87
CA ALA A 9 8.89 28.45 13.61
C ALA A 9 7.36 28.44 13.66
N GLN A 10 6.72 29.27 12.83
CA GLN A 10 5.27 29.25 12.61
C GLN A 10 4.88 27.95 11.89
N ALA A 11 3.92 27.21 12.45
CA ALA A 11 3.31 26.07 11.79
C ALA A 11 2.09 26.55 10.98
N ALA A 12 2.09 26.30 9.67
CA ALA A 12 0.95 26.56 8.81
C ALA A 12 0.02 25.35 8.79
N VAL A 13 -1.28 25.57 8.98
CA VAL A 13 -2.30 24.52 8.89
C VAL A 13 -2.99 24.61 7.52
N TYR A 14 -3.03 23.47 6.82
CA TYR A 14 -3.60 23.35 5.48
C TYR A 14 -4.92 22.60 5.52
N ILE A 15 -5.93 23.15 4.85
CA ILE A 15 -7.22 22.50 4.57
C ILE A 15 -7.41 22.56 3.05
N ASP A 16 -7.75 21.44 2.42
CA ASP A 16 -7.89 21.32 0.95
C ASP A 16 -6.68 21.82 0.14
N GLY A 17 -5.47 21.66 0.68
CA GLY A 17 -4.23 22.10 0.03
C GLY A 17 -4.03 23.61 0.02
N GLN A 18 -4.91 24.39 0.66
CA GLN A 18 -4.73 25.83 0.87
C GLN A 18 -4.43 26.13 2.34
N PRO A 19 -3.47 27.03 2.64
CA PRO A 19 -3.19 27.43 4.01
C PRO A 19 -4.35 28.31 4.50
N VAL A 20 -5.05 27.85 5.54
CA VAL A 20 -6.23 28.57 6.06
C VAL A 20 -5.85 29.48 7.23
N GLN A 21 -4.84 29.12 8.04
CA GLN A 21 -4.34 29.95 9.14
C GLN A 21 -2.85 29.69 9.46
N TYR A 22 -2.15 30.74 9.92
CA TYR A 22 -0.85 30.64 10.59
C TYR A 22 -1.11 30.58 12.10
N ALA A 23 -0.84 29.45 12.73
CA ALA A 23 -1.02 29.32 14.18
C ALA A 23 0.13 30.06 14.90
N GLY A 24 -0.22 31.03 15.75
CA GLY A 24 0.69 31.61 16.75
C GLY A 24 1.05 30.59 17.85
N GLU A 25 2.09 30.91 18.64
CA GLU A 25 2.76 30.08 19.66
C GLU A 25 1.90 28.98 20.32
N ILE A 26 2.25 27.71 20.06
CA ILE A 26 1.70 26.55 20.75
C ILE A 26 2.55 26.30 22.00
N THR A 27 2.06 26.71 23.17
CA THR A 27 2.57 26.24 24.45
C THR A 27 1.78 24.99 24.85
N LEU A 28 2.46 23.83 24.88
CA LEU A 28 1.88 22.55 25.31
C LEU A 28 1.91 22.48 26.86
N PRO A 29 0.77 22.41 27.57
CA PRO A 29 0.79 22.13 29.01
C PRO A 29 0.96 20.63 29.27
N GLU A 30 1.86 20.31 30.21
CA GLU A 30 2.15 18.96 30.71
C GLU A 30 0.95 18.42 31.50
N ILE A 31 0.42 17.25 31.08
CA ILE A 31 -0.81 16.66 31.62
C ILE A 31 -0.53 16.02 32.98
N THR A 32 -1.00 16.64 34.06
CA THR A 32 -1.17 15.98 35.37
C THR A 32 -2.60 15.49 35.52
N ALA A 33 -2.77 14.17 35.68
CA ALA A 33 -4.08 13.53 35.76
C ALA A 33 -4.74 13.77 37.13
N ALA A 34 -5.78 14.61 37.16
CA ALA A 34 -6.77 14.66 38.23
C ALA A 34 -8.15 14.28 37.63
N PRO A 35 -8.93 13.40 38.28
CA PRO A 35 -10.15 12.87 37.70
C PRO A 35 -11.36 13.68 38.17
N GLU A 36 -11.93 14.55 37.35
CA GLU A 36 -13.26 15.10 37.63
C GLU A 36 -14.15 15.18 36.39
N GLN A 37 -15.23 14.40 36.48
CA GLN A 37 -16.62 14.72 36.13
C GLN A 37 -16.97 14.92 34.65
N MET A 38 -17.79 13.98 34.16
CA MET A 38 -18.60 14.12 32.96
C MET A 38 -19.64 15.22 33.18
N GLU A 39 -19.42 16.39 32.58
CA GLU A 39 -20.45 17.40 32.36
C GLU A 39 -20.45 17.80 30.88
N SER A 40 -21.65 18.05 30.37
CA SER A 40 -22.00 18.11 28.95
C SER A 40 -21.34 19.26 28.17
N THR A 41 -20.93 18.92 26.94
CA THR A 41 -20.95 19.80 25.75
C THR A 41 -19.99 21.00 25.71
N GLU A 42 -18.71 20.80 26.04
CA GLU A 42 -17.66 21.67 25.51
C GLU A 42 -16.75 20.89 24.58
N ALA A 43 -16.40 21.50 23.45
CA ALA A 43 -15.44 20.94 22.53
C ALA A 43 -14.18 20.56 23.33
N PRO A 44 -13.62 19.33 23.17
CA PRO A 44 -12.40 18.95 23.84
C PRO A 44 -11.40 20.13 23.80
N PRO A 45 -10.72 20.48 24.90
CA PRO A 45 -9.96 21.74 25.02
C PRO A 45 -8.98 21.96 23.86
N LEU A 46 -8.53 20.87 23.23
CA LEU A 46 -7.75 20.87 22.00
C LEU A 46 -8.51 21.45 20.79
N LEU A 47 -9.77 21.07 20.53
CA LEU A 47 -10.60 21.60 19.45
C LEU A 47 -10.91 23.10 19.61
N ALA A 48 -11.22 23.52 20.84
CA ALA A 48 -11.47 24.92 21.16
C ALA A 48 -10.21 25.78 20.92
N SER A 49 -9.04 25.27 21.31
CA SER A 49 -7.75 25.94 21.07
C SER A 49 -7.38 26.09 19.59
N MET A 50 -7.94 25.23 18.72
CA MET A 50 -7.74 25.26 17.27
C MET A 50 -8.85 26.00 16.51
N GLY A 51 -9.83 26.59 17.21
CA GLY A 51 -10.95 27.33 16.61
C GLY A 51 -11.97 26.46 15.88
N PHE A 52 -11.95 25.14 16.09
CA PHE A 52 -12.91 24.20 15.48
C PHE A 52 -14.11 23.97 16.38
N THR A 53 -15.31 23.98 15.79
CA THR A 53 -16.49 23.42 16.47
C THR A 53 -16.45 21.90 16.44
N VAL A 54 -17.15 21.25 17.36
CA VAL A 54 -17.25 19.78 17.42
C VAL A 54 -17.84 19.22 16.13
N GLU A 55 -18.80 19.92 15.53
CA GLU A 55 -19.43 19.56 14.26
C GLU A 55 -18.42 19.57 13.10
N GLN A 56 -17.60 20.62 12.99
CA GLN A 56 -16.58 20.73 11.94
C GLN A 56 -15.51 19.65 12.08
N PHE A 57 -15.10 19.34 13.31
CA PHE A 57 -14.16 18.26 13.56
C PHE A 57 -14.75 16.89 13.19
N ASN A 58 -16.00 16.63 13.56
CA ASN A 58 -16.68 15.38 13.21
C ASN A 58 -16.87 15.22 11.70
N GLU A 59 -17.17 16.30 10.99
CA GLU A 59 -17.29 16.30 9.54
C GLU A 59 -15.93 16.03 8.86
N ALA A 60 -14.87 16.71 9.30
CA ALA A 60 -13.51 16.45 8.83
C ALA A 60 -13.05 15.01 9.13
N ALA A 61 -13.36 14.48 10.31
CA ALA A 61 -13.05 13.11 10.70
C ALA A 61 -13.80 12.09 9.82
N ARG A 62 -15.07 12.32 9.51
CA ARG A 62 -15.85 11.48 8.58
C ARG A 62 -15.26 11.49 7.19
N PHE A 63 -14.96 12.68 6.65
CA PHE A 63 -14.35 12.81 5.34
C PHE A 63 -13.00 12.09 5.26
N MET A 64 -12.14 12.25 6.27
CA MET A 64 -10.86 11.55 6.35
C MET A 64 -11.03 10.04 6.44
N ALA A 65 -12.01 9.55 7.20
CA ALA A 65 -12.30 8.12 7.31
C ALA A 65 -12.79 7.54 5.98
N GLU A 66 -13.66 8.26 5.26
CA GLU A 66 -14.12 7.86 3.92
C GLU A 66 -12.98 7.84 2.90
N ALA A 67 -12.16 8.90 2.87
CA ALA A 67 -10.99 8.99 1.98
C ALA A 67 -9.98 7.86 2.27
N PHE A 68 -9.74 7.57 3.55
CA PHE A 68 -8.87 6.47 3.96
C PHE A 68 -9.45 5.10 3.57
N GLY A 69 -10.77 4.91 3.71
CA GLY A 69 -11.46 3.71 3.24
C GLY A 69 -11.24 3.48 1.75
N ILE A 70 -11.48 4.51 0.92
CA ILE A 70 -11.24 4.45 -0.53
C ILE A 70 -9.78 4.12 -0.84
N PHE A 71 -8.83 4.74 -0.12
CA PHE A 71 -7.42 4.45 -0.28
C PHE A 71 -7.08 2.98 0.03
N CYS A 72 -7.56 2.45 1.16
CA CYS A 72 -7.35 1.07 1.55
C CYS A 72 -7.95 0.09 0.53
N ASP A 73 -9.14 0.37 -0.01
CA ASP A 73 -9.77 -0.46 -1.03
C ASP A 73 -8.92 -0.52 -2.31
N LYS A 74 -8.38 0.64 -2.74
CA LYS A 74 -7.48 0.71 -3.90
C LYS A 74 -6.14 0.03 -3.65
N LEU A 75 -5.60 0.16 -2.44
CA LEU A 75 -4.38 -0.56 -2.06
C LEU A 75 -4.62 -2.09 -2.07
N ALA A 76 -5.76 -2.55 -1.58
CA ALA A 76 -6.13 -3.96 -1.61
C ALA A 76 -6.30 -4.49 -3.04
N GLU A 77 -6.96 -3.71 -3.92
CA GLU A 77 -7.08 -4.02 -5.35
C GLU A 77 -5.70 -4.15 -6.02
N ALA A 78 -4.81 -3.18 -5.81
CA ALA A 78 -3.46 -3.19 -6.34
C ALA A 78 -2.64 -4.39 -5.82
N THR A 79 -2.75 -4.70 -4.53
CA THR A 79 -2.05 -5.84 -3.91
C THR A 79 -2.49 -7.16 -4.53
N ARG A 80 -3.80 -7.37 -4.77
CA ARG A 80 -4.30 -8.57 -5.45
C ARG A 80 -3.72 -8.69 -6.87
N ALA A 81 -3.75 -7.60 -7.64
CA ALA A 81 -3.18 -7.58 -8.98
C ALA A 81 -1.67 -7.89 -8.99
N MET A 82 -0.93 -7.41 -7.99
CA MET A 82 0.50 -7.72 -7.83
C MET A 82 0.74 -9.20 -7.52
N VAL A 83 -0.08 -9.82 -6.65
CA VAL A 83 0.01 -11.25 -6.34
C VAL A 83 -0.26 -12.09 -7.59
N ASP A 84 -1.32 -11.80 -8.33
CA ASP A 84 -1.65 -12.50 -9.58
C ASP A 84 -0.50 -12.40 -10.60
N ALA A 85 0.08 -11.20 -10.74
CA ALA A 85 1.22 -10.99 -11.63
C ALA A 85 2.46 -11.78 -11.15
N TRP A 86 2.74 -11.80 -9.85
CA TRP A 86 3.85 -12.54 -9.27
C TRP A 86 3.72 -14.05 -9.50
N GLU A 87 2.53 -14.62 -9.28
CA GLU A 87 2.27 -16.03 -9.55
C GLU A 87 2.45 -16.38 -11.02
N ALA A 88 1.99 -15.52 -11.93
CA ALA A 88 2.19 -15.69 -13.37
C ALA A 88 3.69 -15.66 -13.75
N ILE A 89 4.46 -14.74 -13.16
CA ILE A 89 5.92 -14.65 -13.36
C ILE A 89 6.59 -15.93 -12.86
N ARG A 90 6.26 -16.38 -11.65
CA ARG A 90 6.83 -17.60 -11.05
C ARG A 90 6.53 -18.83 -11.89
N ALA A 91 5.30 -19.01 -12.35
CA ALA A 91 4.90 -20.12 -13.21
C ALA A 91 5.61 -20.07 -14.58
N ALA A 92 5.78 -18.89 -15.16
CA ALA A 92 6.52 -18.71 -16.41
C ALA A 92 8.02 -19.01 -16.23
N GLU A 93 8.61 -18.60 -15.11
CA GLU A 93 10.01 -18.87 -14.80
C GLU A 93 10.26 -20.36 -14.57
N GLU A 94 9.39 -21.05 -13.82
CA GLU A 94 9.43 -22.50 -13.65
C GLU A 94 9.39 -23.20 -15.00
N PHE A 95 8.46 -22.83 -15.89
CA PHE A 95 8.39 -23.41 -17.22
C PHE A 95 9.65 -23.14 -18.06
N ARG A 96 10.24 -21.93 -17.96
CA ARG A 96 11.50 -21.63 -18.65
C ARG A 96 12.64 -22.52 -18.15
N LYS A 97 12.75 -22.74 -16.83
CA LYS A 97 13.74 -23.65 -16.25
C LYS A 97 13.52 -25.09 -16.72
N ALA A 98 12.28 -25.58 -16.63
CA ALA A 98 11.89 -26.90 -17.10
C ALA A 98 12.24 -27.11 -18.59
N LEU A 99 11.97 -26.11 -19.44
CA LEU A 99 12.29 -26.16 -20.86
C LEU A 99 13.79 -26.24 -21.11
N ARG A 100 14.61 -25.45 -20.39
CA ARG A 100 16.08 -25.51 -20.51
C ARG A 100 16.64 -26.88 -20.10
N TRP A 101 16.11 -27.45 -19.01
CA TRP A 101 16.47 -28.81 -18.60
C TRP A 101 16.06 -29.85 -19.64
N ALA A 102 14.86 -29.72 -20.22
CA ALA A 102 14.41 -30.61 -21.27
C ALA A 102 15.26 -30.47 -22.54
N GLU A 103 15.69 -29.26 -22.91
CA GLU A 103 16.61 -29.06 -24.03
C GLU A 103 17.95 -29.76 -23.84
N ALA A 104 18.47 -29.77 -22.60
CA ALA A 104 19.74 -30.40 -22.25
C ALA A 104 19.64 -31.93 -22.10
N ALA A 105 18.62 -32.43 -21.39
CA ALA A 105 18.54 -33.83 -20.96
C ALA A 105 17.42 -34.64 -21.64
N ASN A 106 16.39 -33.99 -22.20
CA ASN A 106 15.25 -34.64 -22.85
C ASN A 106 14.89 -33.99 -24.19
N ARG A 107 15.88 -33.96 -25.09
CA ARG A 107 15.82 -33.27 -26.38
C ARG A 107 14.61 -33.65 -27.25
N PRO A 108 14.14 -34.92 -27.30
CA PRO A 108 12.93 -35.26 -28.04
C PRO A 108 11.68 -34.53 -27.52
N LEU A 109 11.55 -34.37 -26.20
CA LEU A 109 10.40 -33.71 -25.59
C LEU A 109 10.41 -32.20 -25.89
N ALA A 110 11.57 -31.55 -25.75
CA ALA A 110 11.76 -30.15 -26.11
C ALA A 110 11.54 -29.90 -27.62
N ALA A 111 12.07 -30.78 -28.48
CA ALA A 111 11.91 -30.66 -29.93
C ALA A 111 10.44 -30.68 -30.37
N ARG A 112 9.60 -31.54 -29.76
CA ARG A 112 8.16 -31.58 -30.04
C ARG A 112 7.47 -30.28 -29.66
N TYR A 113 7.87 -29.64 -28.56
CA TYR A 113 7.35 -28.34 -28.13
C TYR A 113 7.71 -27.21 -29.10
N HIS A 114 8.97 -27.14 -29.53
CA HIS A 114 9.46 -26.09 -30.44
C HIS A 114 8.94 -26.20 -31.87
N HIS A 115 8.92 -27.42 -32.41
CA HIS A 115 8.58 -27.65 -33.81
C HIS A 115 7.08 -27.51 -34.09
N THR A 116 6.22 -27.82 -33.12
CA THR A 116 4.76 -27.72 -33.33
C THR A 116 4.28 -26.27 -33.35
N LYS A 117 3.61 -25.90 -34.45
CA LYS A 117 2.90 -24.61 -34.54
C LYS A 117 1.46 -24.69 -34.01
N LYS A 118 0.91 -25.90 -33.84
CA LYS A 118 -0.46 -26.10 -33.35
C LYS A 118 -0.54 -25.84 -31.84
N LYS A 119 -1.33 -24.82 -31.43
CA LYS A 119 -1.50 -24.38 -30.03
C LYS A 119 -1.86 -25.51 -29.05
N ARG A 120 -2.83 -26.36 -29.41
CA ARG A 120 -3.28 -27.50 -28.57
C ARG A 120 -2.14 -28.48 -28.26
N ILE A 121 -1.27 -28.74 -29.24
CA ILE A 121 -0.15 -29.66 -29.11
C ILE A 121 0.96 -29.01 -28.28
N ARG A 122 1.26 -27.72 -28.53
CA ARG A 122 2.24 -26.97 -27.73
C ARG A 122 1.86 -26.96 -26.24
N LYS A 123 0.59 -26.70 -25.92
CA LYS A 123 0.08 -26.77 -24.54
C LYS A 123 0.22 -28.17 -23.92
N LYS A 124 -0.08 -29.23 -24.68
CA LYS A 124 0.12 -30.62 -24.22
C LYS A 124 1.59 -30.87 -23.85
N TYR A 125 2.53 -30.47 -24.70
CA TYR A 125 3.95 -30.70 -24.44
C TYR A 125 4.52 -29.77 -23.36
N ALA A 126 4.03 -28.54 -23.22
CA ALA A 126 4.40 -27.66 -22.10
C ALA A 126 4.08 -28.31 -20.75
N LYS A 127 2.87 -28.89 -20.61
CA LYS A 127 2.47 -29.64 -19.41
C LYS A 127 3.36 -30.86 -19.16
N ARG A 128 3.70 -31.62 -20.22
CA ARG A 128 4.60 -32.78 -20.11
C ARG A 128 6.01 -32.39 -19.69
N ILE A 129 6.54 -31.28 -20.21
CA ILE A 129 7.86 -30.75 -19.83
C ILE A 129 7.88 -30.34 -18.35
N LEU A 130 6.83 -29.68 -17.87
CA LEU A 130 6.70 -29.33 -16.44
C LEU A 130 6.61 -30.57 -15.55
N ALA A 131 5.78 -31.56 -15.92
CA ALA A 131 5.65 -32.79 -15.15
C ALA A 131 7.00 -33.54 -15.08
N TRP A 132 7.64 -33.73 -16.22
CA TRP A 132 8.98 -34.33 -16.31
C TRP A 132 10.01 -33.60 -15.45
N TYR A 133 10.05 -32.27 -15.50
CA TYR A 133 10.97 -31.48 -14.68
C TYR A 133 10.73 -31.64 -13.18
N ARG A 134 9.47 -31.71 -12.74
CA ARG A 134 9.12 -31.88 -11.33
C ARG A 134 9.34 -33.29 -10.79
N GLU A 135 9.25 -34.30 -11.66
CA GLU A 135 9.35 -35.71 -11.27
C GLU A 135 10.78 -36.26 -11.39
N GLU A 136 11.56 -35.78 -12.37
CA GLU A 136 12.86 -36.37 -12.72
C GLU A 136 14.07 -35.46 -12.46
N ILE A 137 13.87 -34.16 -12.21
CA ILE A 137 14.99 -33.19 -12.04
C ILE A 137 14.99 -32.52 -10.66
N LEU A 138 13.82 -32.12 -10.15
CA LEU A 138 13.64 -31.62 -8.79
C LEU A 138 13.59 -32.77 -7.78
#